data_AF-A0A1X1Q3W9-F1
#
_entry.id   AF-A0A1X1Q3W9-F1
#
_cell.length_a   1.000
_cell.length_b   1.000
_cell.length_c   1.000
_cell.angle_alpha   90.00
_cell.angle_beta   90.00
_cell.angle_gamma   90.00
#
_symmetry.space_group_name_H-M   'P 1'
#
loop_
_entity.id
_entity.type
_entity.pdbx_description
1 polymer ?
#
loop_
_entity_poly.entity_id
_entity_poly.type
_entity_poly.pdbx_seq_one_letter_code
_entity_poly.pdbx_strand_id
1 'polypeptide(L)'
;MMEYTMKLIFSKKADMAVMEERIKDICQRSGSVILEVKDNTIIYGAEGYEQFGPAFMLLSFDEVIKKQIIDVIWTDSDEGTHSCKSQLLTNTTC
;
A
#
# COMPACT_ATOMS: atom_id res chain seq x y z
N MET A 1 -11.34 10.84 10.11
CA MET A 1 -9.90 10.66 10.41
C MET A 1 -9.53 9.30 9.83
N MET A 2 -8.37 9.13 9.20
CA MET A 2 -8.02 7.81 8.63
C MET A 2 -7.62 6.88 9.78
N GLU A 3 -8.36 5.79 9.96
CA GLU A 3 -8.08 4.76 10.98
C GLU A 3 -6.90 3.87 10.55
N TYR A 4 -6.81 3.61 9.25
CA TYR A 4 -5.78 2.76 8.66
C TYR A 4 -5.00 3.50 7.58
N THR A 5 -3.68 3.45 7.64
CA THR A 5 -2.82 3.97 6.57
C THR A 5 -1.71 3.00 6.20
N MET A 6 -1.32 3.04 4.93
CA MET A 6 -0.22 2.27 4.38
C MET A 6 0.72 3.20 3.65
N LYS A 7 1.98 3.21 4.09
CA LYS A 7 3.09 3.91 3.44
C LYS A 7 3.93 2.92 2.66
N LEU A 8 3.94 3.09 1.35
CA LEU A 8 4.73 2.34 0.40
C LEU A 8 5.99 3.12 0.06
N ILE A 9 7.15 2.51 0.27
CA ILE A 9 8.44 3.09 -0.07
C ILE A 9 9.01 2.30 -1.24
N PHE A 10 9.11 2.93 -2.40
CA PHE A 10 9.56 2.32 -3.64
C PHE A 10 11.07 2.49 -3.86
N SER A 11 11.64 1.69 -4.74
CA SER A 11 13.01 1.85 -5.18
C SER A 11 13.18 3.15 -5.96
N LYS A 12 14.37 3.77 -5.88
CA LYS A 12 14.69 4.96 -6.69
C LYS A 12 14.66 4.71 -8.21
N LYS A 13 14.58 3.44 -8.63
CA LYS A 13 14.47 3.02 -10.03
C LYS A 13 13.03 2.77 -10.47
N ALA A 14 12.08 2.83 -9.53
CA ALA A 14 10.67 2.63 -9.84
C ALA A 14 10.16 3.79 -10.70
N ASP A 15 9.34 3.46 -11.70
CA ASP A 15 8.57 4.46 -12.41
C ASP A 15 7.39 4.88 -11.55
N MET A 16 7.52 6.02 -10.87
CA MET A 16 6.52 6.48 -9.91
C MET A 16 5.18 6.84 -10.56
N ALA A 17 5.15 7.22 -11.84
CA ALA A 17 3.87 7.46 -12.52
C ALA A 17 3.08 6.16 -12.68
N VAL A 18 3.77 5.06 -13.03
CA VAL A 18 3.17 3.72 -13.12
C VAL A 18 2.77 3.21 -11.73
N MET A 19 3.60 3.45 -10.70
CA MET A 19 3.26 3.03 -9.32
C MET A 19 2.02 3.78 -8.82
N GLU A 20 1.97 5.09 -9.01
CA GLU A 20 0.82 5.91 -8.62
C GLU A 20 -0.47 5.47 -9.31
N GLU A 21 -0.43 5.25 -10.62
CA GLU A 21 -1.60 4.77 -11.38
C GLU A 21 -2.13 3.44 -10.84
N ARG A 22 -1.23 2.47 -10.56
CA ARG A 22 -1.62 1.17 -10.00
C ARG A 22 -2.20 1.27 -8.59
N ILE A 23 -1.58 2.06 -7.72
CA ILE A 23 -2.12 2.28 -6.37
C ILE A 23 -3.47 2.99 -6.42
N LYS A 24 -3.66 3.89 -7.39
CA LYS A 24 -4.93 4.57 -7.61
C LYS A 24 -6.03 3.60 -8.03
N ASP A 25 -5.74 2.65 -8.93
CA ASP A 25 -6.66 1.56 -9.28
C ASP A 25 -7.03 0.70 -8.06
N ILE A 26 -6.04 0.29 -7.27
CA ILE A 26 -6.27 -0.47 -6.03
C ILE A 26 -7.20 0.30 -5.08
N CYS A 27 -6.90 1.58 -4.83
CA CYS A 27 -7.69 2.43 -3.95
C CYS A 27 -9.12 2.60 -4.45
N GLN A 28 -9.31 2.83 -5.75
CA GLN A 28 -10.65 2.95 -6.35
C GLN A 28 -11.49 1.68 -6.20
N ARG A 29 -10.86 0.51 -6.30
CA ARG A 29 -11.53 -0.79 -6.20
C ARG A 29 -11.85 -1.18 -4.75
N SER A 30 -11.07 -0.72 -3.79
CA SER A 30 -11.26 -1.03 -2.37
C SER A 30 -12.06 0.02 -1.60
N GLY A 31 -12.21 1.23 -2.15
CA GLY A 31 -12.74 2.38 -1.42
C GLY A 31 -11.71 3.06 -0.50
N SER A 32 -10.43 2.73 -0.64
CA SER A 32 -9.33 3.47 0.00
C SER A 32 -9.02 4.76 -0.79
N VAL A 33 -8.22 5.65 -0.21
CA VAL A 33 -7.82 6.90 -0.85
C VAL A 33 -6.31 7.12 -0.75
N ILE A 34 -5.72 7.67 -1.80
CA ILE A 34 -4.34 8.18 -1.75
C ILE A 34 -4.35 9.47 -0.93
N LEU A 35 -3.49 9.52 0.09
CA LEU A 35 -3.33 10.66 0.99
C LEU A 35 -2.16 11.55 0.58
N GLU A 36 -1.05 10.94 0.16
CA GLU A 36 0.16 11.65 -0.21
C GLU A 36 0.95 10.87 -1.27
N VAL A 37 1.52 11.60 -2.23
CA VAL A 37 2.56 11.10 -3.14
C VAL A 37 3.73 12.06 -3.05
N LYS A 38 4.89 11.54 -2.66
CA LYS A 38 6.10 12.34 -2.49
C LYS A 38 7.36 11.51 -2.74
N ASP A 39 8.21 12.01 -3.64
CA ASP A 39 9.44 11.34 -4.05
C ASP A 39 9.17 9.89 -4.51
N ASN A 40 9.73 8.91 -3.82
CA ASN A 40 9.54 7.48 -4.03
C ASN A 40 8.54 6.86 -3.03
N THR A 41 7.64 7.66 -2.48
CA THR A 41 6.70 7.25 -1.43
C THR A 41 5.25 7.51 -1.87
N ILE A 42 4.38 6.54 -1.62
CA ILE A 42 2.92 6.71 -1.72
C ILE A 42 2.31 6.32 -0.37
N ILE A 43 1.43 7.18 0.15
CA ILE A 43 0.64 6.89 1.33
C ILE A 43 -0.82 6.79 0.90
N TYR A 44 -1.47 5.65 1.18
CA TYR A 44 -2.91 5.52 1.06
C TYR A 44 -3.52 5.20 2.42
N GLY A 45 -4.82 5.43 2.57
CA GLY A 45 -5.53 5.13 3.80
C GLY A 45 -7.02 4.85 3.58
N ALA A 46 -7.65 4.41 4.65
CA ALA A 46 -9.07 4.10 4.71
C ALA A 46 -9.63 4.47 6.09
N GLU A 47 -10.93 4.76 6.12
CA GLU A 47 -11.66 5.06 7.35
C GLU A 47 -11.99 3.80 8.15
N GLY A 48 -11.94 2.60 7.54
CA GLY A 48 -12.19 1.34 8.24
C GLY A 48 -11.47 0.15 7.58
N TYR A 49 -11.44 -0.96 8.32
CA TYR A 49 -10.79 -2.20 7.87
C TYR A 49 -11.46 -2.80 6.62
N GLU A 50 -12.76 -2.60 6.47
CA GLU A 50 -13.55 -3.10 5.33
C GLU A 50 -13.12 -2.52 3.98
N GLN A 51 -12.55 -1.31 3.95
CA GLN A 51 -11.90 -0.75 2.75
C GLN A 51 -10.40 -1.05 2.72
N PHE A 52 -9.74 -1.03 3.89
CA PHE A 52 -8.30 -1.25 3.99
C PHE A 52 -7.86 -2.67 3.63
N GLY A 53 -8.55 -3.69 4.16
CA GLY A 53 -8.24 -5.11 3.95
C GLY A 53 -8.25 -5.51 2.47
N PRO A 54 -9.30 -5.15 1.70
CA PRO A 54 -9.31 -5.38 0.25
C PRO A 54 -8.18 -4.66 -0.49
N ALA A 55 -7.82 -3.42 -0.12
CA ALA A 55 -6.66 -2.74 -0.70
C ALA A 55 -5.36 -3.52 -0.45
N PHE A 56 -5.14 -3.98 0.78
CA PHE A 56 -3.96 -4.77 1.14
C PHE A 56 -3.90 -6.09 0.36
N MET A 57 -5.03 -6.79 0.23
CA MET A 57 -5.15 -8.00 -0.58
C MET A 57 -4.82 -7.74 -2.05
N LEU A 58 -5.38 -6.71 -2.67
CA LEU A 58 -5.09 -6.38 -4.07
C LEU A 58 -3.61 -6.02 -4.27
N LEU A 59 -3.03 -5.29 -3.32
CA LEU A 59 -1.62 -4.93 -3.31
C LEU A 59 -0.71 -6.17 -3.23
N SER A 60 -1.06 -7.19 -2.44
CA SER A 60 -0.25 -8.41 -2.29
C SER A 60 -0.22 -9.30 -3.53
N PHE A 61 -1.17 -9.13 -4.45
CA PHE A 61 -1.20 -9.77 -5.76
C PHE A 61 -0.57 -8.94 -6.88
N ASP A 62 -0.23 -7.67 -6.64
CA ASP A 62 0.37 -6.80 -7.64
C ASP A 62 1.88 -7.00 -7.75
N GLU A 63 2.29 -7.93 -8.62
CA GLU A 63 3.70 -8.26 -8.85
C GLU A 63 4.55 -7.09 -9.39
N VAL A 64 3.93 -6.12 -10.05
CA VAL A 64 4.65 -4.94 -10.56
C VAL A 64 5.02 -4.03 -9.41
N ILE A 65 4.07 -3.75 -8.52
CA ILE A 65 4.30 -2.97 -7.31
C ILE A 65 5.30 -3.69 -6.39
N LYS A 66 5.08 -4.97 -6.10
CA LYS A 66 5.93 -5.74 -5.16
C LYS A 66 7.40 -5.74 -5.53
N LYS A 67 7.72 -5.87 -6.83
CA LYS A 67 9.12 -5.85 -7.32
C LYS A 67 9.81 -4.51 -7.13
N GLN A 68 9.04 -3.43 -6.99
CA GLN A 68 9.56 -2.08 -6.83
C GLN A 68 9.57 -1.61 -5.37
N ILE A 69 8.91 -2.31 -4.44
CA ILE A 69 8.84 -1.94 -3.03
C ILE A 69 10.15 -2.25 -2.29
N ILE A 70 10.68 -1.24 -1.61
CA ILE A 70 11.76 -1.37 -0.62
C ILE A 70 11.19 -1.67 0.76
N ASP A 71 10.13 -0.98 1.16
CA ASP A 71 9.52 -1.14 2.49
C ASP A 71 8.04 -0.75 2.48
N VAL A 72 7.32 -1.27 3.47
CA VAL A 72 5.88 -1.12 3.63
C VAL A 72 5.60 -0.92 5.10
N ILE A 73 5.00 0.22 5.44
CA ILE A 73 4.69 0.59 6.83
C ILE A 73 3.18 0.75 6.94
N TRP A 74 2.57 -0.06 7.78
CA TRP A 74 1.16 0.04 8.15
C TRP A 74 1.06 0.81 9.47
N THR A 75 0.17 1.80 9.52
CA THR A 75 -0.28 2.42 10.77
C THR A 75 -1.76 2.15 10.99
N ASP A 76 -2.08 1.64 12.17
CA ASP A 76 -3.42 1.42 12.73
C ASP A 76 -3.63 2.38 13.91
N SER A 77 -4.82 2.95 14.08
CA SER A 77 -5.13 3.88 15.16
C SER A 77 -5.06 3.27 16.56
N ASP A 78 -5.31 1.97 16.70
CA ASP A 78 -5.34 1.21 17.95
C ASP A 78 -3.99 0.52 18.22
N GLU A 79 -3.37 -0.06 17.18
CA GLU A 79 -2.16 -0.87 17.34
C GLU A 79 -0.85 -0.11 17.07
N GLY A 80 -0.92 1.09 16.49
CA GLY A 80 0.24 1.91 16.15
C GLY A 80 0.89 1.52 14.82
N THR A 81 2.20 1.73 14.69
CA THR A 81 2.92 1.61 13.40
C THR A 81 3.80 0.37 13.35
N HIS A 82 3.66 -0.41 12.27
CA HIS A 82 4.34 -1.69 12.06
C HIS A 82 4.85 -1.81 10.62
N SER A 83 6.06 -2.35 10.42
CA SER A 83 6.48 -2.76 9.07
C SER A 83 5.76 -4.04 8.71
N CYS A 84 5.07 -4.06 7.57
CA CYS A 84 4.37 -5.24 7.05
C CYS A 84 5.00 -5.78 5.75
N LYS A 85 6.26 -5.42 5.51
CA LYS A 85 7.02 -5.82 4.33
C LYS A 85 7.05 -7.34 4.15
N SER A 86 7.30 -8.11 5.22
CA SER A 86 7.39 -9.57 5.11
C SER A 86 6.07 -10.20 4.73
N GLN A 87 4.94 -9.66 5.20
CA GLN A 87 3.58 -10.11 4.87
C GLN A 87 3.19 -9.75 3.44
N LEU A 88 3.62 -8.58 2.93
CA LEU A 88 3.34 -8.20 1.55
C LEU A 88 4.22 -8.96 0.53
N LEU A 89 5.48 -9.22 0.88
CA LEU A 89 6.47 -9.78 -0.03
C LEU A 89 6.60 -11.31 0.07
N THR A 90 5.94 -11.96 1.03
CA THR A 90 5.88 -13.43 1.04
C THR A 90 4.96 -13.89 -0.09
N ASN A 91 5.53 -14.63 -1.05
CA ASN A 91 4.75 -15.32 -2.07
C ASN A 91 3.81 -16.32 -1.39
N THR A 92 2.54 -15.96 -1.23
CA THR A 92 1.49 -16.95 -0.99
C THR A 92 1.18 -17.58 -2.35
N THR A 93 2.02 -18.53 -2.77
CA THR A 93 1.57 -19.60 -3.67
C THR A 93 0.45 -20.34 -2.93
N CYS A 94 -0.80 -20.14 -3.36
CA CYS A 94 -1.86 -21.11 -3.12
C CYS A 94 -1.54 -22.41 -3.85
#